data_AF-H3BXT8-F1
#
_entry.id   AF-H3BXT8-F1
#
_cell.length_a   1.000
_cell.length_b   1.000
_cell.length_c   1.000
_cell.angle_alpha   90.00
_cell.angle_beta   90.00
_cell.angle_gamma   90.00
#
_symmetry.space_group_name_H-M   'P 1'
#
loop_
_entity.id
_entity.type
_entity.pdbx_description
1 polymer ?
#
loop_
_entity_poly.entity_id
_entity_poly.type
_entity_poly.pdbx_seq_one_letter_code
_entity_poly.pdbx_strand_id
1 'polypeptide(L)'
;ALSPVLSAVMWTLLSCGILLAIVFLSFTLRFRNNRIVKMSSPNLNVLTLLGSILTYTSGFLFALAEGASPAVLQQARMWTLCVGSTLVFGPILGKTWRLYRVFTQRVPDKRVIIRDIQLMGLVALLILVDMLILTTWYLTDPSRCARSLAAVVKVPSDTNCFNTIILFFCKGK
;
A
#
# COMPACT_ATOMS: atom_id res chain seq x y z
N ALA A 1 22.49 -10.83 -2.17
CA ALA A 1 21.45 -11.20 -3.15
C ALA A 1 20.39 -12.01 -2.41
N LEU A 2 19.11 -11.69 -2.58
CA LEU A 2 18.03 -12.49 -2.00
C LEU A 2 18.06 -13.90 -2.62
N SER A 3 17.63 -14.93 -1.88
CA SER A 3 17.58 -16.29 -2.44
C SER A 3 16.54 -16.35 -3.56
N PRO A 4 16.83 -17.01 -4.70
CA PRO A 4 15.91 -17.08 -5.84
C PRO A 4 14.56 -17.72 -5.45
N VAL A 5 14.58 -18.61 -4.46
CA VAL A 5 13.39 -19.25 -3.87
C VAL A 5 12.48 -18.21 -3.22
N LEU A 6 13.03 -17.29 -2.43
CA LEU A 6 12.22 -16.27 -1.75
C LEU A 6 11.58 -15.33 -2.77
N SER A 7 12.31 -14.92 -3.80
CA SER A 7 11.75 -14.12 -4.88
C SER A 7 10.61 -14.86 -5.58
N ALA A 8 10.79 -16.12 -5.98
CA ALA A 8 9.73 -16.90 -6.63
C ALA A 8 8.45 -16.99 -5.77
N VAL A 9 8.59 -17.21 -4.45
CA VAL A 9 7.46 -17.26 -3.52
C VAL A 9 6.76 -15.90 -3.43
N MET A 10 7.51 -14.79 -3.32
CA MET A 10 6.91 -13.45 -3.24
C MET A 10 6.12 -13.11 -4.50
N TRP A 11 6.66 -13.41 -5.69
CA TRP A 11 6.02 -13.12 -6.96
C TRP A 11 4.73 -13.91 -7.18
N THR A 12 4.71 -15.18 -6.80
CA THR A 12 3.51 -16.04 -6.90
C THR A 12 2.42 -15.58 -5.94
N LEU A 13 2.77 -15.20 -4.70
CA LEU A 13 1.80 -14.69 -3.73
C LEU A 13 1.21 -13.33 -4.16
N LEU A 14 2.04 -12.42 -4.65
CA LEU A 14 1.60 -11.10 -5.13
C LEU A 14 0.68 -11.22 -6.33
N SER A 15 1.05 -12.02 -7.34
CA SER A 15 0.21 -12.23 -8.53
C SER A 15 -1.13 -12.89 -8.21
N CYS A 16 -1.12 -13.90 -7.33
CA CYS A 16 -2.35 -14.53 -6.83
C CYS A 16 -3.25 -13.53 -6.09
N GLY A 17 -2.68 -12.69 -5.23
CA GLY A 17 -3.42 -11.64 -4.50
C GLY A 17 -4.09 -10.62 -5.42
N ILE A 18 -3.39 -10.16 -6.47
CA ILE A 18 -3.94 -9.22 -7.45
C ILE A 18 -5.12 -9.87 -8.21
N LEU A 19 -4.94 -11.11 -8.68
CA LEU A 19 -5.99 -11.84 -9.40
C LEU A 19 -7.24 -11.98 -8.53
N LEU A 20 -7.06 -12.40 -7.27
CA LEU A 20 -8.16 -12.57 -6.31
C LEU A 20 -8.87 -11.24 -6.02
N ALA A 21 -8.11 -10.14 -5.85
CA ALA A 21 -8.67 -8.82 -5.62
C ALA A 21 -9.48 -8.32 -6.83
N ILE A 22 -9.02 -8.55 -8.05
CA ILE A 22 -9.75 -8.19 -9.29
C ILE A 22 -11.03 -9.01 -9.44
N VAL A 23 -10.98 -10.31 -9.14
CA VAL A 23 -12.17 -11.18 -9.16
C VAL A 23 -13.21 -10.68 -8.15
N PHE A 24 -12.80 -10.39 -6.91
CA PHE A 24 -13.70 -9.85 -5.90
C PHE A 24 -14.22 -8.45 -6.24
N LEU A 25 -13.40 -7.60 -6.86
CA LEU A 25 -13.81 -6.28 -7.33
C LEU A 25 -14.88 -6.41 -8.41
N SER A 26 -14.63 -7.25 -9.42
CA SER A 26 -15.57 -7.51 -10.51
C SER A 26 -16.88 -8.08 -9.99
N PHE A 27 -16.81 -9.03 -9.06
CA PHE A 27 -17.98 -9.59 -8.38
C PHE A 27 -18.75 -8.52 -7.60
N THR A 28 -18.05 -7.67 -6.84
CA THR A 28 -18.65 -6.59 -6.04
C THR A 28 -19.35 -5.55 -6.92
N LEU A 29 -18.77 -5.22 -8.08
CA LEU A 29 -19.39 -4.31 -9.04
C LEU A 29 -20.59 -4.94 -9.76
N ARG A 30 -20.47 -6.20 -10.21
CA ARG A 30 -21.53 -6.93 -10.93
C ARG A 30 -22.76 -7.17 -10.07
N PHE A 31 -22.57 -7.53 -8.80
CA PHE A 31 -23.67 -7.84 -7.87
C PHE A 31 -24.03 -6.68 -6.94
N ARG A 32 -23.58 -5.46 -7.23
CA ARG A 32 -23.87 -4.25 -6.44
C ARG A 32 -25.36 -4.01 -6.20
N ASN A 33 -26.21 -4.48 -7.11
CA ASN A 33 -27.67 -4.31 -7.03
C ASN A 33 -28.38 -5.36 -6.15
N ASN A 34 -27.69 -6.44 -5.75
CA ASN A 34 -28.27 -7.48 -4.90
C ASN A 34 -28.40 -7.01 -3.44
N ARG A 35 -29.53 -7.32 -2.80
CA ARG A 35 -29.83 -6.95 -1.41
C ARG A 35 -28.75 -7.40 -0.41
N ILE A 36 -28.12 -8.55 -0.65
CA ILE A 36 -27.03 -9.09 0.18
C ILE A 36 -25.77 -8.20 0.11
N VAL A 37 -25.35 -7.79 -1.09
CA VAL A 37 -24.18 -6.93 -1.28
C VAL A 37 -24.46 -5.50 -0.82
N LYS A 38 -25.72 -5.06 -0.89
CA LYS A 38 -26.15 -3.74 -0.42
C LYS A 38 -26.07 -3.60 1.11
N MET A 39 -26.25 -4.69 1.86
CA MET A 39 -26.10 -4.69 3.33
C MET A 39 -24.64 -4.47 3.77
N SER A 40 -23.65 -4.94 3.00
CA SER A 40 -22.23 -4.86 3.35
C SER A 40 -21.56 -3.52 3.01
N SER A 41 -22.33 -2.52 2.54
CA SER A 41 -21.85 -1.21 2.09
C SER A 41 -20.92 -1.32 0.87
N PRO A 42 -21.47 -1.43 -0.36
CA PRO A 42 -20.69 -1.74 -1.55
C PRO A 42 -19.58 -0.72 -1.83
N ASN A 43 -19.79 0.56 -1.50
CA ASN A 43 -18.80 1.62 -1.70
C ASN A 43 -17.53 1.40 -0.86
N LEU A 44 -17.68 0.95 0.39
CA LEU A 44 -16.55 0.68 1.28
C LEU A 44 -15.80 -0.58 0.86
N ASN A 45 -16.51 -1.61 0.40
CA ASN A 45 -15.88 -2.82 -0.14
C ASN A 45 -15.08 -2.52 -1.40
N VAL A 46 -15.61 -1.70 -2.32
CA VAL A 46 -14.87 -1.26 -3.52
C VAL A 46 -13.62 -0.49 -3.13
N LEU A 47 -13.70 0.42 -2.15
CA LEU A 47 -12.54 1.19 -1.70
C LEU A 47 -11.46 0.32 -1.04
N THR A 48 -11.85 -0.67 -0.21
CA THR A 48 -10.89 -1.65 0.34
C THR A 48 -10.22 -2.46 -0.76
N LEU A 49 -10.98 -2.91 -1.76
CA LEU A 49 -10.44 -3.69 -2.88
C LEU A 49 -9.47 -2.86 -3.73
N LEU A 50 -9.79 -1.59 -4.00
CA LEU A 50 -8.88 -0.66 -4.64
C LEU A 50 -7.59 -0.49 -3.82
N GLY A 51 -7.70 -0.28 -2.51
CA GLY A 51 -6.55 -0.22 -1.61
C GLY A 51 -5.67 -1.48 -1.67
N SER A 52 -6.28 -2.66 -1.67
CA SER A 52 -5.55 -3.93 -1.79
C SER A 52 -4.83 -4.10 -3.14
N ILE A 53 -5.43 -3.64 -4.25
CA ILE A 53 -4.78 -3.68 -5.56
C ILE A 53 -3.56 -2.75 -5.57
N LEU A 54 -3.68 -1.54 -4.99
CA LEU A 54 -2.55 -0.61 -4.86
C LEU A 54 -1.43 -1.20 -3.99
N THR A 55 -1.74 -1.82 -2.84
CA THR A 55 -0.71 -2.40 -1.97
C THR A 55 -0.01 -3.60 -2.62
N TYR A 56 -0.74 -4.51 -3.29
CA TYR A 56 -0.10 -5.60 -4.04
C TYR A 56 0.77 -5.09 -5.19
N THR A 57 0.33 -4.05 -5.90
CA THR A 57 1.12 -3.40 -6.95
C THR A 57 2.40 -2.80 -6.37
N SER A 58 2.34 -2.17 -5.20
CA SER A 58 3.52 -1.65 -4.50
C SER A 58 4.51 -2.77 -4.11
N GLY A 59 4.00 -3.91 -3.65
CA GLY A 59 4.82 -5.10 -3.36
C GLY A 59 5.51 -5.65 -4.61
N PHE A 60 4.83 -5.63 -5.75
CA PHE A 60 5.41 -6.01 -7.04
C PHE A 60 6.54 -5.07 -7.48
N LEU A 61 6.36 -3.75 -7.30
CA LEU A 61 7.41 -2.75 -7.52
C LEU A 61 8.62 -2.95 -6.59
N PHE A 62 8.39 -3.38 -5.35
CA PHE A 62 9.46 -3.73 -4.42
C PHE A 62 10.23 -4.97 -4.89
N ALA A 63 9.53 -6.03 -5.29
CA ALA A 63 10.12 -7.29 -5.73
C ALA A 63 10.92 -7.19 -7.04
N LEU A 64 10.54 -6.25 -7.92
CA LEU A 64 11.18 -6.05 -9.23
C LEU A 64 12.53 -5.31 -9.18
N ALA A 65 12.67 -4.35 -8.26
CA ALA A 65 13.81 -3.42 -8.29
C ALA A 65 14.80 -3.67 -7.15
N GLU A 66 15.18 -4.93 -6.95
CA GLU A 66 16.39 -5.30 -6.21
C GLU A 66 17.69 -4.92 -6.97
N GLY A 67 17.57 -4.45 -8.22
CA GLY A 67 18.65 -3.79 -8.95
C GLY A 67 18.77 -2.30 -8.58
N ALA A 68 19.91 -1.68 -8.94
CA ALA A 68 20.18 -0.25 -8.78
C ALA A 68 19.12 0.59 -9.52
N SER A 69 18.00 0.83 -8.84
CA SER A 69 16.83 1.48 -9.40
C SER A 69 16.96 2.99 -9.29
N PRO A 70 16.42 3.75 -10.27
CA PRO A 70 16.44 5.20 -10.23
C PRO A 70 15.65 5.70 -9.01
N ALA A 71 16.07 6.84 -8.44
CA ALA A 71 15.44 7.46 -7.26
C ALA A 71 13.91 7.63 -7.40
N VAL A 72 13.42 7.82 -8.63
CA VAL A 72 11.99 7.92 -8.96
C VAL A 72 11.23 6.63 -8.59
N LEU A 73 11.82 5.46 -8.81
CA LEU A 73 11.17 4.18 -8.50
C LEU A 73 11.13 3.93 -6.99
N GLN A 74 12.18 4.35 -6.26
CA GLN A 74 12.22 4.31 -4.80
C GLN A 74 11.16 5.22 -4.18
N GLN A 75 10.94 6.39 -4.79
CA GLN A 75 9.88 7.31 -4.38
C GLN A 75 8.49 6.72 -4.65
N ALA A 76 8.24 6.22 -5.85
CA ALA A 76 6.96 5.61 -6.22
C ALA A 76 6.54 4.48 -5.27
N ARG A 77 7.50 3.67 -4.79
CA ARG A 77 7.28 2.62 -3.80
C ARG A 77 6.72 3.12 -2.47
N MET A 78 7.36 4.14 -1.88
CA MET A 78 6.90 4.70 -0.59
C MET A 78 5.51 5.32 -0.73
N TRP A 79 5.26 6.04 -1.82
CA TRP A 79 3.97 6.68 -2.08
C TRP A 79 2.84 5.67 -2.25
N THR A 80 3.06 4.67 -3.10
CA THR A 80 2.04 3.63 -3.37
C THR A 80 1.74 2.78 -2.15
N LEU A 81 2.74 2.49 -1.31
CA LEU A 81 2.54 1.75 -0.06
C LEU A 81 1.74 2.57 0.97
N CYS A 82 2.14 3.82 1.22
CA CYS A 82 1.43 4.72 2.14
C CYS A 82 -0.02 4.91 1.72
N VAL A 83 -0.24 5.36 0.48
CA VAL A 83 -1.59 5.60 -0.06
C VAL A 83 -2.43 4.31 -0.05
N GLY A 84 -1.85 3.19 -0.47
CA GLY A 84 -2.55 1.89 -0.48
C GLY A 84 -2.99 1.45 0.91
N SER A 85 -2.12 1.58 1.92
CA SER A 85 -2.44 1.24 3.31
C SER A 85 -3.56 2.11 3.88
N THR A 86 -3.51 3.43 3.67
CA THR A 86 -4.56 4.36 4.11
C THR A 86 -5.90 4.06 3.45
N LEU A 87 -5.91 3.70 2.16
CA LEU A 87 -7.13 3.26 1.46
C LEU A 87 -7.74 1.99 2.05
N VAL A 88 -6.95 1.11 2.67
CA VAL A 88 -7.46 -0.11 3.34
C VAL A 88 -7.98 0.23 4.74
N PHE A 89 -7.28 1.06 5.50
CA PHE A 89 -7.68 1.44 6.86
C PHE A 89 -8.95 2.29 6.89
N GLY A 90 -9.12 3.22 5.95
CA GLY A 90 -10.28 4.12 5.89
C GLY A 90 -11.65 3.40 5.88
N PRO A 91 -11.89 2.46 4.95
CA PRO A 91 -13.11 1.65 4.92
C PRO A 91 -13.35 0.79 6.16
N ILE A 92 -12.30 0.27 6.80
CA ILE A 92 -12.39 -0.54 8.02
C ILE A 92 -12.93 0.32 9.15
N LEU A 93 -12.33 1.50 9.36
CA LEU A 93 -12.81 2.48 10.35
C LEU A 93 -14.24 2.92 10.05
N GLY A 94 -14.57 3.12 8.77
CA GLY A 94 -15.93 3.45 8.34
C GLY A 94 -16.98 2.39 8.67
N LYS A 95 -16.63 1.10 8.53
CA LYS A 95 -17.52 -0.02 8.93
C LYS A 95 -17.71 -0.06 10.44
N THR A 96 -16.64 0.09 11.21
CA THR A 96 -16.70 0.11 12.68
C THR A 96 -17.51 1.30 13.19
N TRP A 97 -17.36 2.48 12.58
CA TRP A 97 -18.14 3.68 12.92
C TRP A 97 -19.63 3.51 12.64
N ARG A 98 -20.00 2.88 11.51
CA ARG A 98 -21.40 2.56 11.21
C ARG A 98 -22.00 1.62 12.25
N LEU A 99 -21.26 0.60 12.69
CA LEU A 99 -21.69 -0.33 13.73
C LEU A 99 -21.90 0.38 15.08
N TYR A 100 -20.92 1.20 15.48
CA TYR A 100 -20.99 2.01 16.70
C TYR A 100 -22.22 2.95 16.70
N ARG A 101 -22.45 3.64 15.57
CA ARG A 101 -23.63 4.51 15.38
C ARG A 101 -24.95 3.76 15.49
N VAL A 102 -25.04 2.54 14.96
CA VAL A 102 -26.25 1.70 15.03
C VAL A 102 -26.57 1.32 16.48
N PHE A 103 -25.56 1.00 17.30
CA PHE A 103 -25.78 0.69 18.71
C PHE A 103 -26.00 1.91 19.60
N THR A 104 -25.48 3.08 19.21
CA THR A 104 -25.53 4.31 20.02
C THR A 104 -26.71 5.23 19.67
N GLN A 105 -27.23 5.23 18.44
CA GLN A 105 -28.39 6.06 18.08
C GLN A 105 -29.73 5.38 18.39
N ARG A 106 -30.44 5.86 19.42
CA ARG A 106 -31.88 5.61 19.65
C ARG A 106 -32.82 6.63 18.98
N VAL A 107 -32.31 7.70 18.37
CA VAL A 107 -33.13 8.79 17.79
C VAL A 107 -33.05 8.80 16.26
N PRO A 108 -34.18 8.73 15.54
CA PRO A 108 -34.20 8.62 14.09
C PRO A 108 -34.17 10.02 13.48
N ASP A 109 -32.99 10.49 13.11
CA ASP A 109 -32.92 11.75 12.37
C ASP A 109 -32.87 11.54 10.86
N LYS A 110 -33.64 12.41 10.19
CA LYS A 110 -33.94 12.60 8.76
C LYS A 110 -33.10 11.82 7.76
N ARG A 111 -33.74 11.33 6.68
CA ARG A 111 -33.11 10.63 5.54
C ARG A 111 -32.10 11.53 4.83
N VAL A 112 -30.90 11.54 5.37
CA VAL A 112 -29.74 12.21 4.84
C VAL A 112 -29.09 11.25 3.83
N ILE A 113 -29.32 11.52 2.53
CA ILE A 113 -28.57 10.99 1.38
C ILE A 113 -27.04 11.33 1.47
N ILE A 114 -26.61 12.00 2.56
CA ILE A 114 -25.29 12.63 2.77
C ILE A 114 -24.33 11.76 3.64
N ARG A 115 -24.69 10.55 4.08
CA ARG A 115 -23.79 9.75 4.97
C ARG A 115 -22.63 9.03 4.26
N ASP A 116 -22.82 8.54 3.02
CA ASP A 116 -21.75 7.85 2.27
C ASP A 116 -20.67 8.82 1.77
N ILE A 117 -21.06 10.06 1.43
CA ILE A 117 -20.13 11.11 0.98
C ILE A 117 -19.27 11.66 2.12
N GLN A 118 -19.79 11.77 3.34
CA GLN A 118 -18.98 12.19 4.50
C GLN A 118 -17.87 11.18 4.79
N LEU A 119 -18.15 9.89 4.63
CA LEU A 119 -17.17 8.84 4.86
C LEU A 119 -16.13 8.78 3.73
N MET A 120 -16.57 8.89 2.46
CA MET A 120 -15.65 9.06 1.33
C MET A 120 -14.82 10.35 1.45
N GLY A 121 -15.40 11.43 1.98
CA GLY A 121 -14.73 12.69 2.26
C GLY A 121 -13.66 12.57 3.35
N LEU A 122 -13.92 11.81 4.42
CA LEU A 122 -12.91 11.53 5.45
C LEU A 122 -11.73 10.74 4.87
N VAL A 123 -11.98 9.73 4.04
CA VAL A 123 -10.91 8.97 3.39
C VAL A 123 -10.14 9.85 2.40
N ALA A 124 -10.83 10.67 1.61
CA ALA A 124 -10.18 11.61 0.70
C ALA A 124 -9.32 12.63 1.45
N LEU A 125 -9.78 13.11 2.62
CA LEU A 125 -9.01 13.99 3.49
C LEU A 125 -7.76 13.30 4.04
N LEU A 126 -7.87 12.06 4.50
CA LEU A 126 -6.71 11.28 4.97
C LEU A 126 -5.68 11.09 3.87
N ILE A 127 -6.11 10.76 2.65
CA ILE A 127 -5.22 10.66 1.48
C ILE A 127 -4.58 12.02 1.20
N LEU A 128 -5.33 13.12 1.30
CA LEU A 128 -4.78 14.46 1.07
C LEU A 128 -3.69 14.78 2.10
N VAL A 129 -3.90 14.44 3.37
CA VAL A 129 -2.89 14.58 4.43
C VAL A 129 -1.66 13.73 4.12
N ASP A 130 -1.82 12.47 3.72
CA ASP A 130 -0.70 11.61 3.33
C ASP A 130 0.08 12.20 2.15
N MET A 131 -0.60 12.73 1.14
CA MET A 131 0.04 13.39 0.00
C MET A 131 0.79 14.64 0.44
N LEU A 132 0.26 15.42 1.39
CA LEU A 132 0.96 16.58 1.96
C LEU A 132 2.22 16.15 2.74
N ILE A 133 2.14 15.09 3.53
CA ILE A 133 3.29 14.55 4.27
C ILE A 133 4.35 14.03 3.29
N LEU A 134 3.94 13.29 2.26
CA LEU A 134 4.86 12.73 1.26
C LEU A 134 5.48 13.81 0.36
N THR A 135 4.71 14.84 -0.02
CA THR A 135 5.22 16.00 -0.78
C THR A 135 6.19 16.82 0.06
N THR A 136 5.84 17.13 1.32
CA THR A 136 6.74 17.86 2.22
C THR A 136 8.03 17.08 2.43
N TRP A 137 7.94 15.76 2.64
CA TRP A 137 9.10 14.89 2.75
C TRP A 137 9.98 14.88 1.49
N TYR A 138 9.37 14.82 0.30
CA TYR A 138 10.09 14.91 -0.98
C TYR A 138 10.84 16.25 -1.14
N LEU A 139 10.25 17.35 -0.67
CA LEU A 139 10.82 18.69 -0.76
C LEU A 139 11.92 18.93 0.28
N THR A 140 11.77 18.42 1.51
CA THR A 140 12.76 18.59 2.59
C THR A 140 13.98 17.69 2.42
N ASP A 141 13.80 16.46 1.95
CA ASP A 141 14.87 15.48 1.74
C ASP A 141 14.89 15.01 0.28
N PRO A 142 15.57 15.73 -0.64
CA PRO A 142 15.92 15.16 -1.93
C PRO A 142 16.84 13.96 -1.66
N SER A 143 16.28 12.75 -1.69
CA SER A 143 16.92 11.50 -1.35
C SER A 143 18.15 11.26 -2.24
N ARG A 144 19.29 11.84 -1.87
CA ARG A 144 20.57 11.51 -2.46
C ARG A 144 20.99 10.18 -1.84
N CYS A 145 20.75 9.09 -2.56
CA CYS A 145 21.27 7.77 -2.21
C CYS A 145 22.80 7.86 -2.14
N ALA A 146 23.35 8.03 -0.93
CA ALA A 146 24.78 7.94 -0.71
C ALA A 146 25.16 6.45 -0.60
N ARG A 147 26.01 5.98 -1.51
CA ARG A 147 26.55 4.62 -1.51
C ARG A 147 27.53 4.49 -0.35
N SER A 148 27.21 3.71 0.69
CA SER A 148 28.15 3.44 1.78
C SER A 148 28.77 2.05 1.60
N LEU A 149 30.04 2.00 1.25
CA LEU A 149 30.80 0.74 1.14
C LEU A 149 30.98 0.16 2.55
N ALA A 150 30.29 -0.95 2.85
CA ALA A 150 30.38 -1.60 4.15
C ALA A 150 31.23 -2.87 4.04
N ALA A 151 32.51 -2.74 4.40
CA ALA A 151 33.49 -3.79 4.66
C ALA A 151 33.87 -4.73 3.49
N VAL A 152 35.16 -4.72 3.15
CA VAL A 152 35.82 -5.75 2.35
C VAL A 152 36.07 -6.96 3.27
N VAL A 153 35.35 -8.06 3.07
CA VAL A 153 35.61 -9.30 3.81
C VAL A 153 36.66 -10.10 3.05
N LYS A 154 37.82 -10.32 3.66
CA LYS A 154 38.90 -11.16 3.11
C LYS A 154 38.61 -12.62 3.49
N VAL A 155 38.25 -13.46 2.52
CA VAL A 155 38.10 -14.92 2.72
C VAL A 155 39.49 -15.56 2.53
N PRO A 156 40.04 -16.34 3.49
CA PRO A 156 41.31 -17.00 3.31
C PRO A 156 41.10 -18.37 2.67
N SER A 157 41.24 -18.46 1.34
CA SER A 157 41.43 -19.71 0.58
C SER A 157 41.92 -19.36 -0.83
N ASP A 158 43.24 -19.38 -1.02
CA ASP A 158 44.04 -19.45 -2.27
C ASP A 158 43.49 -18.95 -3.62
N THR A 159 42.62 -17.95 -3.63
CA THR A 159 42.23 -17.21 -4.84
C THR A 159 41.89 -15.78 -4.43
N ASN A 160 42.53 -14.79 -5.05
CA ASN A 160 42.34 -13.36 -4.78
C ASN A 160 40.94 -12.85 -5.23
N CYS A 161 39.86 -13.42 -4.71
CA CYS A 161 38.50 -12.93 -4.90
C CYS A 161 38.07 -12.12 -3.68
N PHE A 162 38.07 -10.80 -3.84
CA PHE A 162 37.51 -9.88 -2.84
C PHE A 162 36.00 -9.75 -3.04
N ASN A 163 35.19 -10.21 -2.08
CA ASN A 163 33.75 -9.91 -2.08
C ASN A 163 33.50 -8.60 -1.32
N THR A 164 32.98 -7.60 -2.02
CA THR A 164 32.61 -6.29 -1.46
C THR A 164 31.11 -6.28 -1.15
N ILE A 165 30.75 -6.07 0.12
CA ILE A 165 29.35 -5.87 0.49
C ILE A 165 29.01 -4.39 0.31
N ILE A 166 28.15 -4.10 -0.65
CA ILE A 166 27.67 -2.73 -0.91
C ILE A 166 26.34 -2.56 -0.18
N LEU A 167 26.34 -1.84 0.94
CA LEU A 167 25.11 -1.45 1.63
C LEU A 167 24.63 -0.10 1.08
N PHE A 168 23.42 -0.06 0.54
CA PHE A 168 22.78 1.19 0.14
C PHE A 168 22.09 1.80 1.36
N PHE A 169 22.68 2.84 1.94
CA PHE A 169 22.05 3.62 2.99
C PHE A 169 21.32 4.83 2.37
N CYS A 170 20.00 4.84 2.45
CA CYS A 170 19.23 6.08 2.29
C CYS A 170 19.14 6.74 3.67
N LYS A 171 20.00 7.72 3.93
CA LYS A 171 19.95 8.54 5.15
C LYS A 171 19.31 9.88 4.77
N GLY A 172 18.16 10.20 5.37
CA GLY A 172 17.64 11.58 5.42
C GLY A 172 18.56 12.43 6.30
N LYS A 173 18.65 13.73 6.02
CA LYS A 173 19.66 14.62 6.61
C LYS A 173 19.65 14.62 8.15
#